data_AF-A0A090LZB5-F1
#
_entry.id   AF-A0A090LZB5-F1
#
_cell.length_a   1.000
_cell.length_b   1.000
_cell.length_c   1.000
_cell.angle_alpha   90.00
_cell.angle_beta   90.00
_cell.angle_gamma   90.00
#
_symmetry.space_group_name_H-M   'P 1'
#
loop_
_entity.id
_entity.type
_entity.pdbx_description
1 polymer ?
#
loop_
_entity_poly.entity_id
_entity_poly.type
_entity_poly.pdbx_seq_one_letter_code
_entity_poly.pdbx_strand_id
1 'polypeptide(L)'
;MRVITPPSTRELRASVRRQVVDQRVSLDVYFRTAEHVYTQAKIYRAEENLPQLYRLLYAYASVVLDTMAEHGEWEDRRHGERVRREKTRCEEALREMEVLKPMIDTEAEAYRARATAVASSAEAQKVRVAAAVEGRVETERNAGASTGTKTSTRVSLGTGMISDAAGSRHSLFGANLPSASATELAARLAAAHPTGKTNASSVGEAAPSAPGVPSTRHAHSLLPPPPPPPPNEDGVPFPEGIMYNASSVDFQPKVVVQVPSTDEAATDHTRLDTRLKLYNLREKVVRGDGNCQFRAIADQLFRDQERHAECRVVVINQLRRRAEDYSPYVPEDYDAYVEAMRKDGCWGDHITLQAAADAYGVRMCVISSYKDNFIVEIQPREQRSSRVCWISFWAEVHYNSLYGI
;
A
#
# COMPACT_ATOMS: atom_id res chain seq x y z
N MET A 1 -10.98 5.31 -10.72
CA MET A 1 -11.16 5.52 -9.27
C MET A 1 -12.29 4.64 -8.76
N ARG A 2 -12.00 3.63 -7.92
CA ARG A 2 -13.07 3.01 -7.11
C ARG A 2 -13.53 4.08 -6.13
N VAL A 3 -14.81 4.46 -6.17
CA VAL A 3 -15.36 5.42 -5.21
C VAL A 3 -15.45 4.69 -3.87
N ILE A 4 -14.54 5.02 -2.95
CA ILE A 4 -14.53 4.42 -1.62
C ILE A 4 -15.65 5.09 -0.82
N THR A 5 -16.66 4.32 -0.44
CA THR A 5 -17.74 4.80 0.43
C THR A 5 -17.15 5.17 1.80
N PRO A 6 -17.36 6.40 2.29
CA PRO A 6 -16.92 6.79 3.63
C PRO A 6 -17.55 5.88 4.70
N PRO A 7 -16.75 5.30 5.62
CA PRO A 7 -17.25 4.39 6.63
C PRO A 7 -17.93 5.15 7.78
N SER A 8 -18.94 4.53 8.38
CA SER A 8 -19.53 4.96 9.66
C SER A 8 -18.64 4.57 10.83
N THR A 9 -18.83 5.23 11.98
CA THR A 9 -18.14 4.89 13.23
C THR A 9 -18.38 3.45 13.65
N ARG A 10 -19.57 2.89 13.38
CA ARG A 10 -19.91 1.48 13.62
C ARG A 10 -19.06 0.54 12.77
N GLU A 11 -18.93 0.82 11.48
CA GLU A 11 -18.10 0.02 10.56
C GLU A 11 -16.62 0.12 10.93
N LEU A 12 -16.15 1.31 11.32
CA LEU A 12 -14.78 1.52 11.79
C LEU A 12 -14.48 0.70 13.05
N ARG A 13 -15.37 0.71 14.05
CA ARG A 13 -15.23 -0.12 15.25
C ARG A 13 -15.19 -1.61 14.93
N ALA A 14 -16.05 -2.06 14.03
CA ALA A 14 -16.10 -3.46 13.60
C ALA A 14 -14.84 -3.90 12.86
N SER A 15 -14.10 -2.97 12.25
CA SER A 15 -12.83 -3.26 11.57
C SER A 15 -11.66 -3.50 12.53
N VAL A 16 -11.76 -3.05 13.79
CA VAL A 16 -10.71 -3.20 14.79
C VAL A 16 -10.82 -4.57 15.47
N ARG A 17 -9.74 -5.34 15.45
CA ARG A 17 -9.68 -6.66 16.09
C ARG A 17 -9.24 -6.50 17.54
N ARG A 18 -10.04 -7.00 18.47
CA ARG A 18 -9.66 -7.07 19.88
C ARG A 18 -8.49 -8.02 20.06
N GLN A 19 -7.48 -7.59 20.81
CA GLN A 19 -6.33 -8.42 21.14
C GLN A 19 -6.62 -9.26 22.38
N VAL A 20 -6.32 -10.56 22.31
CA VAL A 20 -6.32 -11.44 23.47
C VAL A 20 -5.00 -11.23 24.23
N VAL A 21 -5.08 -11.12 25.56
CA VAL A 21 -3.91 -10.99 26.42
C VAL A 21 -3.15 -12.32 26.52
N ASP A 22 -1.83 -12.29 26.33
CA ASP A 22 -0.91 -13.41 26.53
C ASP A 22 -0.01 -13.08 27.73
N GLN A 23 -0.30 -13.72 28.86
CA GLN A 23 0.38 -13.46 30.13
C GLN A 23 1.86 -13.85 30.13
N ARG A 24 2.35 -14.53 29.08
CA ARG A 24 3.77 -14.89 28.93
C ARG A 24 4.60 -13.76 28.32
N VAL A 25 3.93 -12.75 27.75
CA VAL A 25 4.55 -11.61 27.10
C VAL A 25 4.57 -10.44 28.07
N SER A 26 5.74 -9.83 28.32
CA SER A 26 5.85 -8.68 29.24
C SER A 26 4.88 -7.55 28.87
N LEU A 27 4.30 -6.88 29.88
CA LEU A 27 3.44 -5.71 29.69
C LEU A 27 4.14 -4.58 28.90
N ASP A 28 5.47 -4.55 28.92
CA ASP A 28 6.29 -3.63 28.11
C ASP A 28 5.99 -3.71 26.62
N VAL A 29 5.71 -4.90 26.09
CA VAL A 29 5.33 -5.14 24.69
C VAL A 29 4.00 -4.47 24.38
N TYR A 30 3.03 -4.58 25.29
CA TYR A 30 1.73 -3.94 25.13
C TYR A 30 1.81 -2.42 25.21
N PHE A 31 2.64 -1.88 26.11
CA PHE A 31 2.89 -0.44 26.15
C PHE A 31 3.47 0.08 24.84
N ARG A 32 4.42 -0.65 24.23
CA ARG A 32 4.96 -0.29 22.90
C ARG A 32 3.89 -0.37 21.81
N THR A 33 2.99 -1.35 21.90
CA THR A 33 1.86 -1.48 20.99
C THR A 33 0.90 -0.30 21.11
N ALA A 34 0.53 0.07 22.34
CA ALA A 34 -0.34 1.21 22.61
C ALA A 34 0.31 2.52 22.13
N GLU A 35 1.60 2.73 22.40
CA GLU A 35 2.35 3.88 21.89
C GLU A 35 2.35 3.92 20.36
N HIS A 36 2.60 2.79 19.70
CA HIS A 36 2.63 2.69 18.25
C HIS A 36 1.29 3.10 17.62
N VAL A 37 0.18 2.54 18.12
CA VAL A 37 -1.18 2.88 17.68
C VAL A 37 -1.49 4.37 17.93
N TYR A 38 -1.08 4.89 19.08
CA TYR A 38 -1.29 6.30 19.43
C TYR A 38 -0.47 7.25 18.55
N THR A 39 0.75 6.87 18.16
CA THR A 39 1.58 7.62 17.21
C THR A 39 0.94 7.66 15.82
N GLN A 40 0.38 6.54 15.34
CA GLN A 40 -0.44 6.54 14.12
C GLN A 40 -1.63 7.51 14.24
N ALA A 41 -2.32 7.51 15.38
CA ALA A 41 -3.45 8.43 15.60
C ALA A 41 -3.01 9.91 15.52
N LYS A 42 -1.85 10.27 16.09
CA LYS A 42 -1.29 11.63 15.96
C LYS A 42 -1.07 12.05 14.51
N ILE A 43 -0.58 11.13 13.67
CA ILE A 43 -0.39 11.38 12.24
C ILE A 43 -1.72 11.68 11.57
N TYR A 44 -2.72 10.81 11.77
CA TYR A 44 -4.03 11.03 11.15
C TYR A 44 -4.78 12.24 11.69
N ARG A 45 -4.51 12.64 12.94
CA ARG A 45 -4.98 13.92 13.49
C ARG A 45 -4.38 15.10 12.74
N ALA A 46 -3.07 15.09 12.49
CA ALA A 46 -2.38 16.15 11.75
C ALA A 46 -2.79 16.20 10.27
N GLU A 47 -3.18 15.07 9.70
CA GLU A 47 -3.65 14.95 8.31
C GLU A 47 -5.17 15.15 8.16
N GLU A 48 -5.88 15.45 9.24
CA GLU A 48 -7.34 15.63 9.27
C GLU A 48 -8.14 14.44 8.71
N ASN A 49 -7.57 13.22 8.76
CA ASN A 49 -8.25 12.00 8.36
C ASN A 49 -9.06 11.44 9.54
N LEU A 50 -10.24 12.03 9.76
CA LEU A 50 -11.10 11.73 10.90
C LEU A 50 -11.50 10.25 10.99
N PRO A 51 -11.88 9.55 9.89
CA PRO A 51 -12.20 8.13 9.94
C PRO A 51 -11.03 7.26 10.46
N GLN A 52 -9.82 7.48 9.96
CA GLN A 52 -8.65 6.72 10.43
C GLN A 52 -8.24 7.10 11.84
N LEU A 53 -8.31 8.38 12.19
CA LEU A 53 -8.09 8.85 13.56
C LEU A 53 -9.04 8.13 14.53
N TYR A 54 -10.34 8.13 14.25
CA TYR A 54 -11.34 7.47 15.10
C TYR A 54 -11.07 5.96 15.22
N ARG A 55 -10.77 5.29 14.11
CA ARG A 55 -10.42 3.86 14.11
C ARG A 55 -9.23 3.57 15.03
N LEU A 56 -8.20 4.40 14.99
CA LEU A 56 -6.98 4.22 15.79
C LEU A 56 -7.14 4.59 17.25
N LEU A 57 -7.92 5.63 17.56
CA LEU A 57 -8.27 5.93 18.94
C LEU A 57 -9.09 4.80 19.57
N TYR A 58 -10.01 4.19 18.80
CA TYR A 58 -10.75 3.02 19.26
C TYR A 58 -9.83 1.81 19.49
N ALA A 59 -8.93 1.54 18.56
CA ALA A 59 -7.92 0.49 18.70
C ALA A 59 -7.05 0.72 19.94
N TYR A 60 -6.55 1.94 20.14
CA TYR A 60 -5.76 2.32 21.30
C TYR A 60 -6.53 2.11 22.60
N ALA A 61 -7.77 2.59 22.68
CA ALA A 61 -8.62 2.40 23.85
C ALA A 61 -8.88 0.92 24.13
N SER A 62 -9.11 0.10 23.10
CA SER A 62 -9.29 -1.35 23.26
C SER A 62 -8.01 -2.02 23.78
N VAL A 63 -6.82 -1.67 23.27
CA VAL A 63 -5.56 -2.19 23.81
C VAL A 63 -5.40 -1.85 25.29
N VAL A 64 -5.68 -0.60 25.68
CA VAL A 64 -5.47 -0.15 27.07
C VAL A 64 -6.51 -0.74 28.03
N LEU A 65 -7.79 -0.68 27.68
CA LEU A 65 -8.88 -1.06 28.58
C LEU A 65 -9.25 -2.54 28.53
N ASP A 66 -9.15 -3.16 27.36
CA ASP A 66 -9.64 -4.52 27.14
C ASP A 66 -8.54 -5.58 27.11
N THR A 67 -7.28 -5.18 26.92
CA THR A 67 -6.14 -6.11 26.80
C THR A 67 -5.11 -5.89 27.90
N MET A 68 -4.55 -4.68 28.02
CA MET A 68 -3.53 -4.36 29.00
C MET A 68 -4.05 -4.44 30.43
N ALA A 69 -5.29 -3.98 30.67
CA ALA A 69 -5.90 -4.05 31.99
C ALA A 69 -6.15 -5.48 32.49
N GLU A 70 -6.22 -6.46 31.58
CA GLU A 70 -6.34 -7.89 31.92
C GLU A 70 -4.97 -8.57 32.15
N HIS A 71 -3.86 -7.86 31.96
CA HIS A 71 -2.52 -8.40 32.12
C HIS A 71 -2.10 -8.48 33.60
N GLY A 72 -1.45 -9.57 34.02
CA GLY A 72 -1.08 -9.80 35.43
C GLY A 72 -0.13 -8.74 36.00
N GLU A 73 0.74 -8.17 35.17
CA GLU A 73 1.67 -7.09 35.57
C GLU A 73 1.03 -5.69 35.56
N TRP A 74 -0.28 -5.54 35.27
CA TRP A 74 -0.97 -4.24 35.18
C TRP A 74 -1.03 -3.51 36.51
N GLU A 75 -1.20 -4.24 37.61
CA GLU A 75 -1.23 -3.67 38.97
C GLU A 75 0.15 -3.63 39.63
N ASP A 76 1.20 -4.10 38.95
CA ASP A 76 2.54 -4.09 39.51
C ASP A 76 3.05 -2.66 39.71
N ARG A 77 3.63 -2.42 40.90
CA ARG A 77 4.18 -1.11 41.28
C ARG A 77 5.22 -0.59 40.28
N ARG A 78 5.97 -1.48 39.62
CA ARG A 78 6.99 -1.12 38.61
C ARG A 78 6.41 -0.42 37.38
N HIS A 79 5.15 -0.68 37.04
CA HIS A 79 4.48 -0.10 35.88
C HIS A 79 3.52 1.04 36.23
N GLY A 80 3.31 1.32 37.52
CA GLY A 80 2.24 2.21 38.01
C GLY A 80 2.20 3.61 37.39
N GLU A 81 3.35 4.22 37.11
CA GLU A 81 3.41 5.52 36.42
C GLU A 81 2.94 5.43 34.97
N ARG A 82 3.43 4.43 34.23
CA ARG A 82 3.04 4.20 32.82
C ARG A 82 1.57 3.84 32.71
N VAL A 83 1.07 2.96 33.59
CA VAL A 83 -0.36 2.63 33.67
C VAL A 83 -1.20 3.87 33.90
N ARG A 84 -0.83 4.74 34.86
CA ARG A 84 -1.55 6.00 35.10
C ARG A 84 -1.56 6.90 33.86
N ARG A 85 -0.42 7.03 33.19
CA ARG A 85 -0.30 7.82 31.96
C ARG A 85 -1.19 7.27 30.85
N GLU A 86 -1.19 5.96 30.61
CA GLU A 86 -2.04 5.35 29.58
C GLU A 86 -3.54 5.44 29.93
N LYS A 87 -3.92 5.37 31.21
CA LYS A 87 -5.31 5.64 31.64
C LYS A 87 -5.74 7.06 31.29
N THR A 88 -4.94 8.07 31.64
CA THR A 88 -5.25 9.47 31.31
C THR A 88 -5.36 9.69 29.81
N ARG A 89 -4.41 9.17 29.02
CA ARG A 89 -4.45 9.25 27.56
C ARG A 89 -5.66 8.52 26.96
N CYS A 90 -6.06 7.40 27.55
CA CYS A 90 -7.24 6.67 27.12
C CYS A 90 -8.52 7.46 27.38
N GLU A 91 -8.64 8.15 28.52
CA GLU A 91 -9.77 9.04 28.80
C GLU A 91 -9.85 10.20 27.79
N GLU A 92 -8.70 10.80 27.44
CA GLU A 92 -8.62 11.83 26.41
C GLU A 92 -9.03 11.30 25.04
N ALA A 93 -8.53 10.12 24.65
CA ALA A 93 -8.89 9.47 23.39
C ALA A 93 -10.40 9.19 23.31
N LEU A 94 -11.01 8.70 24.39
CA LEU A 94 -12.46 8.47 24.43
C LEU A 94 -13.26 9.76 24.28
N ARG A 95 -12.85 10.86 24.93
CA ARG A 95 -13.52 12.17 24.76
C ARG A 95 -13.40 12.69 23.33
N GLU A 96 -12.21 12.58 22.74
CA GLU A 96 -11.98 12.97 21.34
C GLU A 96 -12.87 12.14 20.39
N MET A 97 -12.98 10.83 20.62
CA MET A 97 -13.87 9.97 19.86
C MET A 97 -15.34 10.39 19.93
N GLU A 98 -15.85 10.80 21.10
CA GLU A 98 -17.24 11.27 21.22
C GLU A 98 -17.50 12.52 20.37
N VAL A 99 -16.50 13.41 20.23
CA VAL A 99 -16.58 14.59 19.34
C VAL A 99 -16.56 14.17 17.87
N LEU A 100 -15.72 13.20 17.50
CA LEU A 100 -15.58 12.74 16.11
C LEU A 100 -16.80 11.96 15.59
N LYS A 101 -17.52 11.24 16.46
CA LYS A 101 -18.66 10.39 16.06
C LYS A 101 -19.69 11.09 15.17
N PRO A 102 -20.32 12.20 15.60
CA PRO A 102 -21.34 12.86 14.81
C PRO A 102 -20.78 13.41 13.50
N MET A 103 -19.52 13.85 13.46
CA MET A 103 -18.89 14.36 12.24
C MET A 103 -18.78 13.27 11.17
N ILE A 104 -18.24 12.10 11.56
CA ILE A 104 -18.03 10.96 10.67
C ILE A 104 -19.36 10.36 10.21
N ASP A 105 -20.29 10.12 11.14
CA ASP A 105 -21.56 9.47 10.80
C ASP A 105 -22.44 10.37 9.92
N THR A 106 -22.48 11.68 10.18
CA THR A 106 -23.20 12.64 9.33
C THR A 106 -22.64 12.65 7.91
N GLU A 107 -21.32 12.65 7.75
CA GLU A 107 -20.67 12.61 6.42
C GLU A 107 -21.00 11.31 5.68
N ALA A 108 -20.90 10.17 6.36
CA ALA A 108 -21.19 8.87 5.79
C ALA A 108 -22.67 8.74 5.40
N GLU A 109 -23.60 9.23 6.21
CA GLU A 109 -25.03 9.30 5.89
C GLU A 109 -25.31 10.22 4.69
N ALA A 110 -24.74 11.42 4.69
CA ALA A 110 -24.89 12.37 3.59
C ALA A 110 -24.36 11.78 2.26
N TYR A 111 -23.23 11.07 2.31
CA TYR A 111 -22.70 10.36 1.13
C TYR A 111 -23.66 9.27 0.65
N ARG A 112 -24.14 8.41 1.55
CA ARG A 112 -25.09 7.32 1.19
C ARG A 112 -26.40 7.87 0.63
N ALA A 113 -26.90 8.98 1.19
CA ALA A 113 -28.09 9.67 0.68
C ALA A 113 -27.88 10.22 -0.74
N ARG A 114 -26.73 10.88 -0.98
CA ARG A 114 -26.36 11.35 -2.33
C ARG A 114 -26.23 10.20 -3.32
N ALA A 115 -25.56 9.12 -2.93
CA ALA A 115 -25.40 7.94 -3.78
C ALA A 115 -26.76 7.29 -4.14
N THR A 116 -27.66 7.20 -3.18
CA THR A 116 -29.02 6.68 -3.38
C THR A 116 -29.83 7.57 -4.32
N ALA A 117 -29.74 8.90 -4.18
CA ALA A 117 -30.42 9.85 -5.06
C ALA A 117 -29.88 9.80 -6.51
N VAL A 118 -28.57 9.63 -6.69
CA VAL A 118 -27.97 9.44 -8.02
C VAL A 118 -28.44 8.14 -8.65
N ALA A 119 -28.46 7.04 -7.89
CA ALA A 119 -28.94 5.75 -8.37
C ALA A 119 -30.42 5.79 -8.76
N SER A 120 -31.29 6.41 -7.95
CA SER A 120 -32.71 6.53 -8.24
C SER A 120 -32.97 7.44 -9.45
N SER A 121 -32.20 8.52 -9.62
CA SER A 121 -32.28 9.40 -10.80
C SER A 121 -31.84 8.67 -12.08
N ALA A 122 -30.75 7.90 -12.02
CA ALA A 122 -30.29 7.09 -13.14
C ALA A 122 -31.32 6.03 -13.55
N GLU A 123 -31.98 5.40 -12.58
CA GLU A 123 -33.02 4.42 -12.85
C GLU A 123 -34.27 5.06 -13.44
N ALA A 124 -34.72 6.20 -12.90
CA ALA A 124 -35.82 6.98 -13.46
C ALA A 124 -35.54 7.41 -14.92
N GLN A 125 -34.28 7.75 -15.23
CA GLN A 125 -33.87 8.10 -16.60
C GLN A 125 -33.93 6.88 -17.53
N LYS A 126 -33.51 5.70 -17.09
CA LYS A 126 -33.64 4.46 -17.89
C LYS A 126 -35.10 4.13 -18.18
N VAL A 127 -35.98 4.24 -17.18
CA VAL A 127 -37.44 4.02 -17.35
C VAL A 127 -38.03 4.99 -18.36
N ARG A 128 -37.67 6.28 -18.29
CA ARG A 128 -38.11 7.29 -19.28
C ARG A 128 -37.64 6.98 -20.69
N VAL A 129 -36.38 6.56 -20.86
CA VAL A 129 -35.84 6.20 -22.17
C VAL A 129 -36.53 4.95 -22.71
N ALA A 130 -36.76 3.93 -21.87
CA ALA A 130 -37.48 2.71 -22.26
C ALA A 130 -38.92 3.03 -22.73
N ALA A 131 -39.66 3.83 -21.96
CA ALA A 131 -41.02 4.24 -22.32
C ALA A 131 -41.05 5.08 -23.62
N ALA A 132 -40.04 5.94 -23.85
CA ALA A 132 -39.94 6.71 -25.09
C ALA A 132 -39.65 5.82 -26.32
N VAL A 133 -38.89 4.73 -26.15
CA VAL A 133 -38.64 3.74 -27.21
C VAL A 133 -39.91 2.95 -27.51
N GLU A 134 -40.63 2.49 -26.49
CA GLU A 134 -41.90 1.75 -26.67
C GLU A 134 -42.98 2.61 -27.34
N GLY A 135 -43.16 3.86 -26.89
CA GLY A 135 -44.11 4.79 -27.52
C GLY A 135 -43.76 5.09 -29.00
N ARG A 136 -42.48 5.08 -29.36
CA ARG A 136 -42.03 5.23 -30.75
C ARG A 136 -42.35 4.00 -31.61
N VAL A 137 -42.21 2.80 -31.06
CA VAL A 137 -42.61 1.56 -31.72
C VAL A 137 -44.14 1.49 -31.92
N GLU A 138 -44.91 1.99 -30.96
CA GLU A 138 -46.38 1.98 -31.02
C GLU A 138 -46.95 3.02 -31.99
N THR A 139 -46.32 4.20 -32.08
CA THR A 139 -46.64 5.22 -33.09
C THR A 139 -46.26 4.79 -34.51
N GLU A 140 -45.14 4.08 -34.69
CA GLU A 140 -44.76 3.50 -35.98
C GLU A 140 -45.71 2.35 -36.40
N ARG A 141 -46.21 1.55 -35.45
CA ARG A 141 -47.24 0.51 -35.72
C ARG A 141 -48.59 1.11 -36.12
N ASN A 142 -49.04 2.20 -35.49
CA ASN A 142 -50.29 2.87 -35.85
C ASN A 142 -50.19 3.68 -37.15
N ALA A 143 -49.01 4.19 -37.51
CA ALA A 143 -48.78 4.85 -38.80
C ALA A 143 -48.82 3.89 -40.00
N GLY A 144 -48.66 2.58 -39.78
CA GLY A 144 -48.80 1.54 -40.81
C GLY A 144 -50.24 1.23 -41.24
N ALA A 145 -51.26 1.82 -40.59
CA ALA A 145 -52.67 1.53 -40.86
C ALA A 145 -53.44 2.67 -41.56
N SER A 146 -52.78 3.77 -41.96
CA SER A 146 -53.42 4.89 -42.66
C SER A 146 -52.87 5.05 -44.09
N THR A 147 -53.75 4.80 -45.05
CA THR A 147 -53.54 4.91 -46.49
C THR A 147 -53.22 6.34 -46.97
N GLY A 148 -52.20 6.44 -47.84
CA GLY A 148 -52.20 7.28 -49.04
C GLY A 148 -52.19 8.80 -48.89
N THR A 149 -51.15 9.46 -49.42
CA THR A 149 -51.22 10.37 -50.61
C THR A 149 -49.88 11.12 -50.74
N LYS A 150 -49.42 11.27 -51.97
CA LYS A 150 -48.13 11.86 -52.39
C LYS A 150 -48.15 13.40 -52.36
N THR A 151 -47.06 14.02 -51.91
CA THR A 151 -46.49 15.31 -52.40
C THR A 151 -45.15 15.53 -51.65
N SER A 152 -43.97 15.31 -52.24
CA SER A 152 -43.22 16.14 -53.20
C SER A 152 -42.94 17.58 -52.73
N THR A 153 -41.85 17.78 -51.99
CA THR A 153 -40.96 18.94 -52.18
C THR A 153 -39.51 18.52 -52.04
N ARG A 154 -38.75 18.82 -53.10
CA ARG A 154 -37.35 18.53 -53.36
C ARG A 154 -36.50 19.70 -52.87
N VAL A 155 -35.48 19.45 -52.06
CA VAL A 155 -34.26 20.30 -52.03
C VAL A 155 -33.04 19.38 -52.14
N SER A 156 -32.26 19.69 -53.16
CA SER A 156 -31.15 18.96 -53.76
C SER A 156 -29.89 19.00 -52.89
N LEU A 157 -29.28 17.83 -52.66
CA LEU A 157 -27.98 17.35 -53.17
C LEU A 157 -26.72 18.10 -52.68
N GLY A 158 -26.02 17.46 -51.74
CA GLY A 158 -24.56 17.47 -51.63
C GLY A 158 -24.08 16.02 -51.64
N THR A 159 -23.62 15.57 -52.80
CA THR A 159 -23.20 14.21 -53.14
C THR A 159 -21.85 13.87 -52.52
N GLY A 160 -21.73 12.68 -51.91
CA GLY A 160 -20.45 12.11 -51.49
C GLY A 160 -20.65 10.68 -50.99
N MET A 161 -20.57 9.73 -51.91
CA MET A 161 -20.90 8.32 -51.75
C MET A 161 -20.10 7.62 -50.64
N ILE A 162 -20.86 6.95 -49.79
CA ILE A 162 -20.47 5.79 -48.99
C ILE A 162 -21.12 4.59 -49.70
N SER A 163 -20.38 3.54 -50.02
CA SER A 163 -20.95 2.24 -50.36
C SER A 163 -20.51 1.22 -49.32
N ASP A 164 -21.50 0.71 -48.60
CA ASP A 164 -21.78 -0.70 -48.26
C ASP A 164 -20.63 -1.60 -47.77
N ALA A 165 -20.81 -2.52 -46.82
CA ALA A 165 -21.91 -2.90 -45.94
C ALA A 165 -21.35 -4.00 -45.02
N ALA A 166 -22.11 -4.30 -43.97
CA ALA A 166 -22.15 -5.60 -43.28
C ALA A 166 -20.93 -6.02 -42.42
N GLY A 167 -21.07 -5.71 -41.12
CA GLY A 167 -21.08 -6.68 -40.03
C GLY A 167 -20.03 -7.80 -39.99
N SER A 168 -19.22 -7.80 -38.95
CA SER A 168 -19.09 -8.98 -38.07
C SER A 168 -18.35 -8.61 -36.78
N ARG A 169 -18.64 -9.39 -35.75
CA ARG A 169 -18.10 -9.37 -34.39
C ARG A 169 -16.66 -9.90 -34.34
N HIS A 170 -16.04 -9.75 -33.16
CA HIS A 170 -14.70 -10.22 -32.73
C HIS A 170 -13.53 -9.34 -33.19
N SER A 171 -12.40 -9.18 -32.50
CA SER A 171 -11.94 -9.43 -31.13
C SER A 171 -10.47 -8.99 -31.11
N LEU A 172 -10.04 -8.34 -30.03
CA LEU A 172 -8.72 -8.48 -29.38
C LEU A 172 -7.40 -8.21 -30.14
N PHE A 173 -6.58 -7.41 -29.45
CA PHE A 173 -5.12 -7.26 -29.51
C PHE A 173 -4.47 -6.57 -30.72
N GLY A 174 -3.83 -5.44 -30.40
CA GLY A 174 -2.69 -4.92 -31.14
C GLY A 174 -2.64 -3.39 -31.19
N ALA A 175 -1.91 -2.78 -30.25
CA ALA A 175 -0.95 -1.69 -30.54
C ALA A 175 -0.37 -1.08 -29.26
N ASN A 176 0.95 -1.28 -29.10
CA ASN A 176 1.97 -0.35 -28.62
C ASN A 176 1.51 0.93 -27.88
N LEU A 177 2.02 1.08 -26.66
CA LEU A 177 2.23 2.38 -26.00
C LEU A 177 3.71 2.50 -25.58
N PRO A 178 4.34 3.68 -25.71
CA PRO A 178 5.77 3.85 -25.49
C PRO A 178 6.08 3.97 -23.99
N SER A 179 7.05 3.16 -23.56
CA SER A 179 7.75 3.24 -22.29
C SER A 179 8.93 4.20 -22.43
N ALA A 180 8.97 5.30 -21.64
CA ALA A 180 10.20 6.02 -21.26
C ALA A 180 9.98 7.29 -20.40
N SER A 181 8.82 7.95 -20.42
CA SER A 181 8.76 9.35 -19.91
C SER A 181 8.56 9.50 -18.39
N ALA A 182 7.90 8.55 -17.72
CA ALA A 182 7.64 8.65 -16.28
C ALA A 182 8.87 8.30 -15.41
N THR A 183 9.69 7.35 -15.87
CA THR A 183 10.87 6.85 -15.15
C THR A 183 11.97 7.90 -15.02
N GLU A 184 12.17 8.71 -16.07
CA GLU A 184 13.22 9.73 -16.08
C GLU A 184 12.85 10.95 -15.21
N LEU A 185 11.56 11.24 -15.06
CA LEU A 185 11.07 12.33 -14.22
C LEU A 185 11.11 11.97 -12.73
N ALA A 186 10.73 10.74 -12.36
CA ALA A 186 10.83 10.23 -10.99
C ALA A 186 12.30 10.20 -10.51
N ALA A 187 13.22 9.76 -11.36
CA ALA A 187 14.65 9.78 -11.08
C ALA A 187 15.21 11.22 -10.93
N ARG A 188 14.71 12.18 -11.72
CA ARG A 188 15.09 13.60 -11.61
C ARG A 188 14.56 14.28 -10.35
N LEU A 189 13.34 13.95 -9.92
CA LEU A 189 12.75 14.48 -8.69
C LEU A 189 13.40 13.88 -7.44
N ALA A 190 13.71 12.57 -7.45
CA ALA A 190 14.45 11.91 -6.37
C ALA A 190 15.89 12.45 -6.22
N ALA A 191 16.49 12.98 -7.29
CA ALA A 191 17.85 13.54 -7.29
C ALA A 191 17.94 15.03 -6.92
N ALA A 192 16.81 15.74 -6.72
CA ALA A 192 16.77 17.20 -6.64
C ALA A 192 16.94 17.82 -5.23
N HIS A 193 17.31 17.06 -4.20
CA HIS A 193 17.56 17.59 -2.84
C HIS A 193 19.05 17.73 -2.52
N PRO A 194 19.47 18.80 -1.80
CA PRO A 194 20.84 19.28 -1.81
C PRO A 194 21.76 18.39 -0.96
N THR A 195 22.73 17.75 -1.61
CA THR A 195 23.86 17.10 -0.93
C THR A 195 24.90 18.15 -0.55
N GLY A 196 25.22 18.23 0.75
CA GLY A 196 26.35 18.99 1.25
C GLY A 196 27.65 18.41 0.69
N LYS A 197 28.40 19.26 -0.04
CA LYS A 197 29.70 18.92 -0.61
C LYS A 197 30.72 18.70 0.48
N THR A 198 31.39 17.55 0.48
CA THR A 198 32.76 17.42 1.01
C THR A 198 33.64 16.80 -0.07
N ASN A 199 34.76 17.46 -0.33
CA ASN A 199 35.78 17.08 -1.30
C ASN A 199 36.60 15.90 -0.78
N ALA A 200 36.84 14.89 -1.61
CA ALA A 200 38.07 14.12 -1.57
C ALA A 200 38.40 13.57 -2.97
N SER A 201 39.69 13.62 -3.27
CA SER A 201 40.33 13.56 -4.57
C SER A 201 40.30 12.20 -5.26
N SER A 202 40.28 12.28 -6.59
CA SER A 202 40.60 11.25 -7.57
C SER A 202 41.97 10.59 -7.37
N VAL A 203 42.01 9.26 -7.42
CA VAL A 203 43.09 8.51 -8.07
C VAL A 203 42.45 7.30 -8.75
N GLY A 204 42.63 7.19 -10.06
CA GLY A 204 42.18 6.05 -10.84
C GLY A 204 43.21 4.93 -10.83
N GLU A 205 42.76 3.69 -10.81
CA GLU A 205 43.53 2.57 -11.33
C GLU A 205 42.62 1.41 -11.73
N ALA A 206 42.91 0.85 -12.90
CA ALA A 206 42.13 -0.17 -13.59
C ALA A 206 42.25 -1.52 -12.89
N ALA A 207 41.13 -2.25 -12.81
CA ALA A 207 41.06 -3.60 -12.28
C ALA A 207 41.64 -4.62 -13.28
N PRO A 208 42.49 -5.58 -12.86
CA PRO A 208 42.77 -6.78 -13.61
C PRO A 208 41.72 -7.87 -13.30
N SER A 209 41.37 -8.62 -14.34
CA SER A 209 40.41 -9.72 -14.33
C SER A 209 40.83 -10.85 -13.37
N ALA A 210 39.90 -11.33 -12.53
CA ALA A 210 40.13 -12.48 -11.65
C ALA A 210 39.77 -13.82 -12.34
N PRO A 211 40.49 -14.93 -12.02
CA PRO A 211 40.36 -16.23 -12.67
C PRO A 211 39.24 -17.10 -12.05
N GLY A 212 38.84 -18.13 -12.81
CA GLY A 212 37.67 -18.98 -12.55
C GLY A 212 37.67 -19.78 -11.24
N VAL A 213 36.46 -20.07 -10.77
CA VAL A 213 36.17 -20.86 -9.56
C VAL A 213 35.84 -22.31 -9.97
N PRO A 214 36.44 -23.34 -9.34
CA PRO A 214 36.01 -24.72 -9.52
C PRO A 214 34.83 -25.08 -8.61
N SER A 215 33.96 -25.93 -9.15
CA SER A 215 32.75 -26.48 -8.53
C SER A 215 33.08 -27.61 -7.56
N THR A 216 32.53 -27.58 -6.33
CA THR A 216 32.12 -28.81 -5.61
C THR A 216 31.01 -28.55 -4.57
N ARG A 217 30.03 -29.45 -4.63
CA ARG A 217 28.79 -29.63 -3.86
C ARG A 217 28.92 -29.52 -2.33
N HIS A 218 27.97 -28.82 -1.70
CA HIS A 218 27.16 -29.34 -0.59
C HIS A 218 25.77 -28.71 -0.64
N ALA A 219 24.79 -29.50 -1.05
CA ALA A 219 23.37 -29.12 -1.09
C ALA A 219 22.76 -29.35 0.30
N HIS A 220 23.07 -28.49 1.27
CA HIS A 220 22.30 -28.38 2.52
C HIS A 220 22.32 -26.91 2.98
N SER A 221 21.11 -26.38 3.16
CA SER A 221 20.73 -24.97 3.37
C SER A 221 20.69 -24.09 2.11
N LEU A 222 19.52 -24.10 1.47
CA LEU A 222 19.13 -23.17 0.40
C LEU A 222 18.56 -21.84 0.94
N LEU A 223 18.73 -21.58 2.24
CA LEU A 223 18.35 -20.31 2.85
C LEU A 223 19.52 -19.33 2.68
N PRO A 224 19.25 -18.07 2.31
CA PRO A 224 20.29 -17.05 2.39
C PRO A 224 20.84 -17.03 3.83
N PRO A 225 22.14 -16.77 4.02
CA PRO A 225 22.69 -16.61 5.36
C PRO A 225 21.86 -15.60 6.14
N PRO A 226 21.65 -15.80 7.45
CA PRO A 226 20.93 -14.84 8.27
C PRO A 226 21.56 -13.46 8.05
N PRO A 227 20.74 -12.42 7.91
CA PRO A 227 21.27 -11.11 7.61
C PRO A 227 22.20 -10.65 8.74
N PRO A 228 23.22 -9.82 8.44
CA PRO A 228 24.12 -9.31 9.44
C PRO A 228 23.36 -8.61 10.58
N PRO A 229 23.94 -8.59 11.80
CA PRO A 229 23.33 -7.91 12.95
C PRO A 229 22.99 -6.45 12.58
N PRO A 230 21.92 -5.89 13.18
CA PRO A 230 21.58 -4.49 12.93
C PRO A 230 22.77 -3.57 13.24
N PRO A 231 22.99 -2.50 12.48
CA PRO A 231 24.06 -1.55 12.74
C PRO A 231 23.77 -0.87 14.09
N ASN A 232 24.72 -1.01 14.99
CA ASN A 232 24.90 -0.30 16.25
C ASN A 232 23.68 -0.18 17.18
N GLU A 233 23.88 -0.68 18.39
CA GLU A 233 23.24 -0.26 19.64
C GLU A 233 23.59 1.20 20.00
N ASP A 234 23.51 2.14 19.06
CA ASP A 234 23.62 3.58 19.34
C ASP A 234 22.28 4.10 19.86
N GLY A 235 21.89 3.61 21.04
CA GLY A 235 21.04 4.31 22.02
C GLY A 235 19.56 4.51 21.74
N VAL A 236 19.05 4.28 20.52
CA VAL A 236 17.60 4.38 20.24
C VAL A 236 17.05 3.01 19.83
N PRO A 237 16.31 2.32 20.72
CA PRO A 237 15.70 1.04 20.35
C PRO A 237 14.69 1.27 19.24
N PHE A 238 14.91 0.64 18.08
CA PHE A 238 13.85 0.42 17.10
C PHE A 238 12.72 -0.37 17.79
N PRO A 239 11.44 -0.26 17.34
CA PRO A 239 10.33 -0.93 18.00
C PRO A 239 10.43 -2.47 17.90
N GLU A 240 11.18 -3.09 18.78
CA GLU A 240 11.19 -4.54 18.98
C GLU A 240 9.95 -4.94 19.79
N GLY A 241 9.26 -5.99 19.35
CA GLY A 241 8.08 -6.52 20.05
C GLY A 241 6.91 -5.54 20.12
N ILE A 242 6.36 -5.13 18.98
CA ILE A 242 4.99 -4.62 18.87
C ILE A 242 4.08 -5.83 18.65
N MET A 243 2.94 -5.89 19.33
CA MET A 243 1.88 -6.85 19.00
C MET A 243 1.09 -6.36 17.80
N TYR A 244 1.32 -7.01 16.67
CA TYR A 244 0.71 -6.67 15.39
C TYR A 244 -0.72 -7.24 15.31
N ASN A 245 -1.72 -6.38 15.50
CA ASN A 245 -3.16 -6.58 15.23
C ASN A 245 -4.07 -5.56 15.95
N ALA A 246 -3.56 -4.73 16.87
CA ALA A 246 -4.38 -3.73 17.58
C ALA A 246 -5.09 -2.79 16.61
N SER A 247 -4.38 -2.33 15.59
CA SER A 247 -4.90 -1.45 14.53
C SER A 247 -4.45 -1.84 13.12
N SER A 248 -3.57 -2.83 12.99
CA SER A 248 -3.04 -3.29 11.71
C SER A 248 -4.17 -3.93 10.90
N VAL A 249 -4.41 -3.43 9.70
CA VAL A 249 -5.25 -4.15 8.72
C VAL A 249 -4.39 -5.29 8.18
N ASP A 250 -4.94 -6.50 8.12
CA ASP A 250 -4.22 -7.65 7.52
C ASP A 250 -3.67 -7.24 6.17
N PHE A 251 -2.34 -7.32 6.03
CA PHE A 251 -1.70 -7.07 4.76
C PHE A 251 -2.22 -8.09 3.74
N GLN A 252 -2.90 -7.59 2.71
CA GLN A 252 -3.30 -8.41 1.57
C GLN A 252 -2.35 -8.11 0.41
N PRO A 253 -1.50 -9.07 0.02
CA PRO A 253 -0.65 -8.92 -1.14
C PRO A 253 -1.46 -8.63 -2.39
N LYS A 254 -1.06 -7.61 -3.15
CA LYS A 254 -1.71 -7.16 -4.39
C LYS A 254 -0.65 -6.71 -5.40
N VAL A 255 -0.95 -6.93 -6.67
CA VAL A 255 -0.18 -6.38 -7.79
C VAL A 255 -0.51 -4.89 -7.96
N VAL A 256 0.50 -4.06 -8.19
CA VAL A 256 0.32 -2.63 -8.49
C VAL A 256 -0.08 -2.47 -9.95
N VAL A 257 -1.25 -1.87 -10.22
CA VAL A 257 -1.84 -1.81 -11.58
C VAL A 257 -1.77 -0.42 -12.22
N GLN A 258 -1.52 0.64 -11.44
CA GLN A 258 -1.51 2.04 -11.93
C GLN A 258 -0.42 2.87 -11.24
N VAL A 259 0.00 3.97 -11.89
CA VAL A 259 0.95 4.99 -11.40
C VAL A 259 0.21 6.33 -11.31
N PRO A 260 0.45 7.21 -10.33
CA PRO A 260 -0.35 8.40 -10.08
C PRO A 260 0.08 9.55 -10.98
N SER A 261 -0.70 10.62 -10.98
CA SER A 261 -0.39 11.83 -11.75
C SER A 261 0.68 12.70 -11.07
N THR A 262 1.30 13.62 -11.82
CA THR A 262 2.48 14.40 -11.37
C THR A 262 2.21 15.36 -10.21
N ASP A 263 1.02 15.95 -10.11
CA ASP A 263 0.68 16.91 -9.04
C ASP A 263 0.44 16.20 -7.69
N GLU A 264 0.00 14.94 -7.72
CA GLU A 264 -0.13 14.12 -6.51
C GLU A 264 1.24 13.81 -5.89
N ALA A 265 2.27 13.67 -6.73
CA ALA A 265 3.60 13.23 -6.34
C ALA A 265 4.31 14.16 -5.32
N ALA A 266 4.23 15.49 -5.48
CA ALA A 266 4.90 16.45 -4.59
C ALA A 266 4.24 16.55 -3.19
N THR A 267 2.90 16.53 -3.17
CA THR A 267 2.14 16.50 -1.90
C THR A 267 2.36 15.20 -1.14
N ASP A 268 2.52 14.10 -1.87
CA ASP A 268 2.81 12.77 -1.34
C ASP A 268 4.19 12.70 -0.66
N HIS A 269 5.21 13.33 -1.25
CA HIS A 269 6.54 13.34 -0.66
C HIS A 269 6.58 14.15 0.65
N THR A 270 5.93 15.31 0.69
CA THR A 270 5.81 16.14 1.92
C THR A 270 5.08 15.39 3.03
N ARG A 271 3.99 14.68 2.67
CA ARG A 271 3.24 13.83 3.61
C ARG A 271 4.11 12.72 4.17
N LEU A 272 4.87 12.03 3.32
CA LEU A 272 5.81 10.98 3.73
C LEU A 272 6.89 11.52 4.67
N ASP A 273 7.56 12.62 4.33
CA ASP A 273 8.59 13.24 5.18
C ASP A 273 8.06 13.61 6.58
N THR A 274 6.85 14.17 6.64
CA THR A 274 6.19 14.50 7.92
C THR A 274 5.94 13.24 8.76
N ARG A 275 5.47 12.15 8.14
CA ARG A 275 5.27 10.86 8.81
C ARG A 275 6.59 10.29 9.33
N LEU A 276 7.64 10.29 8.51
CA LEU A 276 8.95 9.77 8.89
C LEU A 276 9.51 10.49 10.11
N LYS A 277 9.41 11.82 10.16
CA LYS A 277 9.79 12.63 11.32
C LYS A 277 9.04 12.23 12.60
N LEU A 278 7.73 11.97 12.51
CA LEU A 278 6.93 11.52 13.65
C LEU A 278 7.31 10.12 14.15
N TYR A 279 7.90 9.29 13.29
CA TYR A 279 8.48 8.00 13.65
C TYR A 279 9.96 8.07 14.06
N ASN A 280 10.57 9.27 14.08
CA ASN A 280 12.01 9.45 14.26
C ASN A 280 12.84 8.67 13.22
N LEU A 281 12.38 8.67 11.97
CA LEU A 281 13.00 7.99 10.85
C LEU A 281 13.41 8.98 9.76
N ARG A 282 14.44 8.62 9.00
CA ARG A 282 14.90 9.33 7.79
C ARG A 282 15.13 8.37 6.63
N GLU A 283 14.92 8.86 5.42
CA GLU A 283 15.25 8.11 4.21
C GLU A 283 16.76 8.08 3.95
N LYS A 284 17.27 6.89 3.62
CA LYS A 284 18.49 6.72 2.84
C LYS A 284 18.06 6.44 1.40
N VAL A 285 18.35 7.40 0.53
CA VAL A 285 17.99 7.33 -0.89
C VAL A 285 18.74 6.17 -1.56
N VAL A 286 17.98 5.29 -2.22
CA VAL A 286 18.51 4.27 -3.13
C VAL A 286 18.32 4.70 -4.57
N ARG A 287 19.02 4.06 -5.51
CA ARG A 287 18.91 4.38 -6.94
C ARG A 287 17.47 4.24 -7.43
N GLY A 288 16.97 5.27 -8.11
CA GLY A 288 15.65 5.33 -8.75
C GLY A 288 15.58 4.56 -10.08
N ASP A 289 15.71 3.24 -10.01
CA ASP A 289 15.49 2.33 -11.13
C ASP A 289 14.39 1.31 -10.78
N GLY A 290 14.03 0.44 -11.73
CA GLY A 290 13.04 -0.61 -11.48
C GLY A 290 13.47 -1.68 -10.46
N ASN A 291 14.64 -1.55 -9.86
CA ASN A 291 15.13 -2.40 -8.77
C ASN A 291 14.97 -1.75 -7.39
N CYS A 292 14.40 -0.54 -7.28
CA CYS A 292 14.34 0.25 -6.04
C CYS A 292 13.85 -0.53 -4.81
N GLN A 293 12.81 -1.36 -4.94
CA GLN A 293 12.32 -2.19 -3.83
C GLN A 293 13.40 -3.17 -3.35
N PHE A 294 14.03 -3.92 -4.26
CA PHE A 294 15.11 -4.86 -3.94
C PHE A 294 16.37 -4.15 -3.44
N ARG A 295 16.65 -2.93 -3.92
CA ARG A 295 17.74 -2.07 -3.43
C ARG A 295 17.51 -1.62 -2.00
N ALA A 296 16.30 -1.15 -1.68
CA ALA A 296 15.93 -0.78 -0.31
C ALA A 296 16.01 -1.98 0.64
N ILE A 297 15.53 -3.15 0.19
CA ILE A 297 15.67 -4.42 0.93
C ILE A 297 17.15 -4.77 1.12
N ALA A 298 17.96 -4.76 0.06
CA ALA A 298 19.39 -5.08 0.14
C ALA A 298 20.14 -4.13 1.08
N ASP A 299 19.81 -2.83 1.06
CA ASP A 299 20.38 -1.87 1.99
C ASP A 299 19.95 -2.10 3.45
N GLN A 300 18.67 -2.42 3.68
CA GLN A 300 18.19 -2.80 5.02
C GLN A 300 18.82 -4.10 5.52
N LEU A 301 19.06 -5.04 4.60
CA LEU A 301 19.58 -6.36 4.95
C LEU A 301 21.09 -6.35 5.15
N PHE A 302 21.82 -5.70 4.26
CA PHE A 302 23.25 -5.85 4.05
C PHE A 302 24.03 -4.54 4.09
N ARG A 303 23.35 -3.39 4.25
CA ARG A 303 23.93 -2.04 4.17
C ARG A 303 24.57 -1.73 2.82
N ASP A 304 24.16 -2.47 1.79
CA ASP A 304 24.64 -2.34 0.44
C ASP A 304 23.50 -2.55 -0.56
N GLN A 305 23.07 -1.47 -1.20
CA GLN A 305 22.01 -1.50 -2.19
C GLN A 305 22.42 -2.23 -3.49
N GLU A 306 23.73 -2.37 -3.77
CA GLU A 306 24.22 -3.03 -4.97
C GLU A 306 24.03 -4.56 -4.92
N ARG A 307 23.68 -5.10 -3.74
CA ARG A 307 23.26 -6.50 -3.57
C ARG A 307 21.79 -6.77 -3.95
N HIS A 308 21.11 -5.82 -4.60
CA HIS A 308 19.70 -5.98 -5.00
C HIS A 308 19.45 -7.20 -5.90
N ALA A 309 20.40 -7.57 -6.76
CA ALA A 309 20.27 -8.73 -7.65
C ALA A 309 20.24 -10.04 -6.84
N GLU A 310 21.06 -10.14 -5.79
CA GLU A 310 21.04 -11.28 -4.85
C GLU A 310 19.69 -11.36 -4.13
N CYS A 311 19.19 -10.22 -3.63
CA CYS A 311 17.86 -10.15 -3.03
C CYS A 311 16.76 -10.63 -3.97
N ARG A 312 16.78 -10.18 -5.23
CA ARG A 312 15.81 -10.62 -6.24
C ARG A 312 15.87 -12.13 -6.43
N VAL A 313 17.06 -12.71 -6.61
CA VAL A 313 17.22 -14.17 -6.76
C VAL A 313 16.63 -14.94 -5.58
N VAL A 314 16.90 -14.50 -4.34
CA VAL A 314 16.35 -15.11 -3.13
C VAL A 314 14.82 -15.06 -3.11
N VAL A 315 14.24 -13.88 -3.39
CA VAL A 315 12.78 -13.67 -3.41
C VAL A 315 12.10 -14.52 -4.49
N ILE A 316 12.66 -14.54 -5.70
CA ILE A 316 12.11 -15.37 -6.79
C ILE A 316 12.17 -16.86 -6.46
N ASN A 317 13.25 -17.32 -5.83
CA ASN A 317 13.36 -18.71 -5.39
C ASN A 317 12.31 -19.05 -4.32
N GLN A 318 12.02 -18.13 -3.41
CA GLN A 318 10.95 -18.28 -2.43
C GLN A 318 9.57 -18.40 -3.11
N LEU A 319 9.27 -17.50 -4.06
CA LEU A 319 8.03 -17.52 -4.84
C LEU A 319 7.84 -18.88 -5.55
N ARG A 320 8.89 -19.38 -6.22
CA ARG A 320 8.84 -20.70 -6.89
C ARG A 320 8.63 -21.86 -5.92
N ARG A 321 9.33 -21.86 -4.78
CA ARG A 321 9.31 -22.99 -3.83
C ARG A 321 8.00 -23.11 -3.08
N ARG A 322 7.29 -21.99 -2.89
CA ARG A 322 6.03 -21.93 -2.15
C ARG A 322 4.93 -21.29 -2.99
N ALA A 323 4.82 -21.71 -4.25
CA ALA A 323 3.87 -21.14 -5.20
C ALA A 323 2.42 -21.09 -4.65
N GLU A 324 1.98 -22.15 -3.97
CA GLU A 324 0.64 -22.26 -3.37
C GLU A 324 0.35 -21.16 -2.33
N ASP A 325 1.39 -20.64 -1.66
CA ASP A 325 1.26 -19.59 -0.65
C ASP A 325 1.07 -18.20 -1.27
N TYR A 326 1.39 -18.02 -2.55
CA TYR A 326 1.40 -16.71 -3.21
C TYR A 326 0.48 -16.62 -4.44
N SER A 327 0.27 -17.72 -5.16
CA SER A 327 -0.53 -17.75 -6.38
C SER A 327 -1.98 -17.27 -6.22
N PRO A 328 -2.67 -17.46 -5.07
CA PRO A 328 -4.02 -16.91 -4.90
C PRO A 328 -4.10 -15.39 -4.95
N TYR A 329 -2.96 -14.69 -4.78
CA TYR A 329 -2.87 -13.23 -4.82
C TYR A 329 -2.46 -12.68 -6.20
N VAL A 330 -2.12 -13.55 -7.14
CA VAL A 330 -1.72 -13.20 -8.50
C VAL A 330 -2.91 -13.46 -9.43
N PRO A 331 -3.48 -12.42 -10.07
CA PRO A 331 -4.65 -12.58 -10.93
C PRO A 331 -4.32 -13.15 -12.31
N GLU A 332 -3.06 -13.09 -12.72
CA GLU A 332 -2.55 -13.65 -13.98
C GLU A 332 -1.97 -15.05 -13.78
N ASP A 333 -1.42 -15.64 -14.86
CA ASP A 333 -0.70 -16.90 -14.77
C ASP A 333 0.52 -16.77 -13.85
N TYR A 334 0.61 -17.64 -12.83
CA TYR A 334 1.62 -17.50 -11.78
C TYR A 334 3.04 -17.72 -12.29
N ASP A 335 3.24 -18.67 -13.20
CA ASP A 335 4.56 -18.94 -13.77
C ASP A 335 5.03 -17.77 -14.64
N ALA A 336 4.14 -17.20 -15.45
CA ALA A 336 4.41 -15.98 -16.21
C ALA A 336 4.75 -14.79 -15.32
N TYR A 337 4.02 -14.60 -14.22
CA TYR A 337 4.30 -13.59 -13.20
C TYR A 337 5.71 -13.76 -12.61
N VAL A 338 6.08 -14.98 -12.20
CA VAL A 338 7.39 -15.26 -11.60
C VAL A 338 8.53 -15.07 -12.61
N GLU A 339 8.35 -15.46 -13.88
CA GLU A 339 9.35 -15.22 -14.93
C GLU A 339 9.47 -13.75 -15.31
N ALA A 340 8.38 -12.97 -15.24
CA ALA A 340 8.44 -11.52 -15.39
C ALA A 340 9.20 -10.87 -14.21
N MET A 341 8.84 -11.22 -12.98
CA MET A 341 9.44 -10.67 -11.75
C MET A 341 10.94 -11.01 -11.62
N ARG A 342 11.40 -12.09 -12.26
CA ARG A 342 12.83 -12.44 -12.32
C ARG A 342 13.68 -11.45 -13.09
N LYS A 343 13.11 -10.74 -14.07
CA LYS A 343 13.87 -9.85 -14.96
C LYS A 343 14.44 -8.66 -14.18
N ASP A 344 15.67 -8.29 -14.49
CA ASP A 344 16.29 -7.08 -13.93
C ASP A 344 15.44 -5.85 -14.29
N GLY A 345 15.31 -4.94 -13.32
CA GLY A 345 14.48 -3.74 -13.48
C GLY A 345 12.95 -4.00 -13.47
N CYS A 346 12.47 -5.23 -13.29
CA CYS A 346 11.04 -5.48 -13.07
C CYS A 346 10.62 -4.98 -11.69
N TRP A 347 9.58 -4.16 -11.61
CA TRP A 347 9.15 -3.52 -10.36
C TRP A 347 8.61 -4.56 -9.39
N GLY A 348 9.05 -4.47 -8.14
CA GLY A 348 8.47 -5.24 -7.05
C GLY A 348 7.09 -4.72 -6.64
N ASP A 349 6.36 -5.57 -5.93
CA ASP A 349 4.99 -5.39 -5.48
C ASP A 349 4.83 -5.86 -4.01
N HIS A 350 3.60 -5.99 -3.55
CA HIS A 350 3.33 -6.46 -2.19
C HIS A 350 3.66 -7.95 -1.97
N ILE A 351 3.57 -8.77 -3.03
CA ILE A 351 3.84 -10.21 -2.97
C ILE A 351 5.35 -10.46 -2.77
N THR A 352 6.17 -9.71 -3.50
CA THR A 352 7.63 -9.74 -3.36
C THR A 352 8.12 -9.24 -2.00
N LEU A 353 7.43 -8.28 -1.37
CA LEU A 353 7.69 -7.90 0.03
C LEU A 353 7.39 -9.04 1.00
N GLN A 354 6.24 -9.70 0.88
CA GLN A 354 5.91 -10.86 1.71
C GLN A 354 6.92 -12.00 1.51
N ALA A 355 7.26 -12.32 0.26
CA ALA A 355 8.26 -13.33 -0.05
C ALA A 355 9.66 -12.97 0.46
N ALA A 356 10.04 -11.68 0.46
CA ALA A 356 11.28 -11.24 1.09
C ALA A 356 11.27 -11.45 2.61
N ALA A 357 10.19 -11.05 3.29
CA ALA A 357 10.03 -11.29 4.72
C ALA A 357 10.16 -12.78 5.05
N ASP A 358 9.44 -13.64 4.33
CA ASP A 358 9.47 -15.11 4.51
C ASP A 358 10.85 -15.71 4.20
N ALA A 359 11.48 -15.29 3.10
CA ALA A 359 12.75 -15.84 2.65
C ALA A 359 13.91 -15.51 3.60
N TYR A 360 13.90 -14.32 4.19
CA TYR A 360 14.93 -13.87 5.13
C TYR A 360 14.57 -14.13 6.59
N GLY A 361 13.29 -14.39 6.91
CA GLY A 361 12.80 -14.59 8.28
C GLY A 361 12.87 -13.30 9.10
N VAL A 362 12.65 -12.15 8.46
CA VAL A 362 12.67 -10.82 9.08
C VAL A 362 11.30 -10.17 8.94
N ARG A 363 10.94 -9.32 9.91
CA ARG A 363 9.77 -8.45 9.77
C ARG A 363 10.10 -7.31 8.80
N MET A 364 9.09 -6.84 8.07
CA MET A 364 9.21 -5.63 7.26
C MET A 364 8.15 -4.62 7.67
N CYS A 365 8.51 -3.35 7.64
CA CYS A 365 7.59 -2.26 7.87
C CYS A 365 7.73 -1.22 6.74
N VAL A 366 6.64 -0.94 6.07
CA VAL A 366 6.58 0.02 4.96
C VAL A 366 5.83 1.26 5.43
N ILE A 367 6.47 2.43 5.38
CA ILE A 367 5.79 3.72 5.57
C ILE A 367 5.59 4.34 4.19
N SER A 368 4.35 4.43 3.77
CA SER A 368 3.99 4.94 2.45
C SER A 368 3.51 6.39 2.51
N SER A 369 3.46 7.03 1.34
CA SER A 369 2.72 8.28 1.20
C SER A 369 1.21 8.05 1.16
N TYR A 370 0.63 6.86 1.08
CA TYR A 370 -0.84 6.71 0.94
C TYR A 370 -1.67 7.42 2.02
N LYS A 371 -2.81 8.00 1.65
CA LYS A 371 -3.70 8.71 2.59
C LYS A 371 -4.29 7.80 3.67
N ASP A 372 -4.50 6.53 3.36
CA ASP A 372 -5.03 5.53 4.28
C ASP A 372 -4.04 4.37 4.42
N ASN A 373 -4.04 3.70 5.58
CA ASN A 373 -3.15 2.58 5.91
C ASN A 373 -1.70 2.84 5.51
N PHE A 374 -1.18 4.01 5.92
CA PHE A 374 0.13 4.45 5.45
C PHE A 374 1.25 3.53 5.91
N ILE A 375 1.08 2.86 7.05
CA ILE A 375 2.03 1.89 7.57
C ILE A 375 1.53 0.48 7.29
N VAL A 376 2.39 -0.33 6.69
CA VAL A 376 2.14 -1.73 6.38
C VAL A 376 3.18 -2.57 7.07
N GLU A 377 2.73 -3.48 7.92
CA GLU A 377 3.57 -4.37 8.70
C GLU A 377 3.45 -5.78 8.11
N ILE A 378 4.59 -6.37 7.79
CA ILE A 378 4.69 -7.67 7.12
C ILE A 378 5.43 -8.61 8.06
N GLN A 379 4.72 -9.64 8.48
CA GLN A 379 5.25 -10.70 9.32
C GLN A 379 5.78 -11.84 8.46
N PRO A 380 6.99 -12.36 8.74
CA PRO A 380 7.45 -13.58 8.10
C PRO A 380 6.65 -14.77 8.64
N ARG A 381 6.45 -15.78 7.81
CA ARG A 381 5.87 -17.07 8.24
C ARG A 381 6.66 -17.74 9.36
N GLU A 382 7.98 -17.65 9.27
CA GLU A 382 8.90 -18.13 10.29
C GLU A 382 9.90 -17.01 10.60
N GLN A 383 9.79 -16.44 11.80
CA GLN A 383 10.67 -15.37 12.23
C GLN A 383 12.01 -15.96 12.71
N ARG A 384 13.10 -15.61 12.01
CA ARG A 384 14.47 -16.07 12.32
C ARG A 384 15.36 -14.95 12.87
N SER A 385 14.87 -13.72 12.87
CA SER A 385 15.57 -12.55 13.42
C SER A 385 14.57 -11.60 14.09
N SER A 386 14.98 -10.95 15.19
CA SER A 386 14.20 -9.87 15.80
C SER A 386 14.18 -8.60 14.95
N ARG A 387 15.12 -8.45 14.00
CA ARG A 387 15.29 -7.27 13.17
C ARG A 387 14.04 -6.97 12.33
N VAL A 388 13.74 -5.68 12.21
CA VAL A 388 12.70 -5.14 11.33
C VAL A 388 13.37 -4.35 10.21
N CYS A 389 13.06 -4.68 8.96
CA CYS A 389 13.46 -3.89 7.81
C CYS A 389 12.45 -2.77 7.58
N TRP A 390 12.90 -1.52 7.73
CA TRP A 390 12.07 -0.34 7.50
C TRP A 390 12.36 0.21 6.10
N ILE A 391 11.33 0.33 5.29
CA ILE A 391 11.40 0.93 3.97
C ILE A 391 10.28 1.97 3.83
N SER A 392 10.53 3.01 3.04
CA SER A 392 9.46 3.91 2.65
C SER A 392 8.94 3.56 1.27
N PHE A 393 7.70 3.95 1.00
CA PHE A 393 7.10 3.86 -0.31
C PHE A 393 6.46 5.19 -0.69
N TRP A 394 7.15 5.96 -1.51
CA TRP A 394 6.53 7.08 -2.20
C TRP A 394 5.56 6.49 -3.23
N ALA A 395 4.26 6.59 -2.93
CA ALA A 395 3.22 5.75 -3.53
C ALA A 395 3.34 5.71 -5.05
N GLU A 396 3.48 4.48 -5.55
CA GLU A 396 3.55 4.12 -6.96
C GLU A 396 4.74 4.75 -7.74
N VAL A 397 5.71 5.33 -7.03
CA VAL A 397 6.89 5.96 -7.63
C VAL A 397 8.18 5.25 -7.22
N HIS A 398 8.47 5.12 -5.92
CA HIS A 398 9.81 4.72 -5.48
C HIS A 398 9.86 4.17 -4.05
N TYR A 399 10.78 3.25 -3.80
CA TYR A 399 11.11 2.75 -2.46
C TYR A 399 12.46 3.29 -2.01
N ASN A 400 12.55 3.75 -0.76
CA ASN A 400 13.81 4.06 -0.09
C ASN A 400 14.00 3.22 1.17
N SER A 401 15.24 3.15 1.64
CA SER A 401 15.60 2.50 2.90
C SER A 401 15.39 3.48 4.06
N LEU A 402 14.94 3.02 5.23
CA LEU A 402 14.71 3.88 6.40
C LEU A 402 15.67 3.59 7.55
N TYR A 403 16.13 4.65 8.21
CA TYR A 403 17.01 4.59 9.38
C TYR A 403 16.51 5.50 10.49
N GLY A 404 16.87 5.18 11.73
CA GLY A 404 16.64 6.07 12.87
C GLY A 404 17.38 7.39 12.72
N ILE A 405 16.79 8.44 13.28
CA ILE A 405 17.41 9.76 13.46
C ILE A 405 18.13 9.81 14.80
#